data_AF-K9B8S4-F1
#
_entry.id   AF-K9B8S4-F1
#
_cell.length_a   1.000
_cell.length_b   1.000
_cell.length_c   1.000
_cell.angle_alpha   90.00
_cell.angle_beta   90.00
_cell.angle_gamma   90.00
#
_symmetry.space_group_name_H-M   'P 1'
#
loop_
_entity.id
_entity.type
_entity.pdbx_description
1 polymer ?
#
loop_
_entity_poly.entity_id
_entity_poly.type
_entity_poly.pdbx_seq_one_letter_code
_entity_poly.pdbx_strand_id
1 'polypeptide(L)'
;MTKNNKKYLMLFVCLFISACDPYVAGDDEIVQHVHLDKLTASQISGMSGDLFTFNMGAERSLRHFYVQGNYKYSHFRCTPIQDYVVIGSVSIDEEHVEHGMYISSGSFKVCEDESMNTCLRKTQIEGLLTDNLSCRLVVGGLFKKSKVIADSIVITRDSILESKNL
;
A
#
# COMPACT_ATOMS: atom_id res chain seq x y z
N MET A 1 37.45 34.86 66.91
CA MET A 1 36.06 35.25 66.60
C MET A 1 35.65 34.55 65.31
N THR A 2 35.05 33.36 65.43
CA THR A 2 33.60 33.09 65.37
C THR A 2 33.01 33.13 63.97
N LYS A 3 32.74 31.90 63.46
CA LYS A 3 31.57 31.47 62.68
C LYS A 3 31.19 32.29 61.43
N ASN A 4 31.16 31.64 60.28
CA ASN A 4 29.92 30.97 59.87
C ASN A 4 30.05 30.16 58.57
N ASN A 5 29.56 28.92 58.69
CA ASN A 5 29.16 28.06 57.59
C ASN A 5 28.27 28.80 56.58
N LYS A 6 28.58 28.69 55.28
CA LYS A 6 27.55 28.65 54.25
C LYS A 6 27.83 27.51 53.29
N LYS A 7 27.10 26.42 53.51
CA LYS A 7 26.83 25.37 52.55
C LYS A 7 26.28 26.03 51.27
N TYR A 8 27.03 25.98 50.18
CA TYR A 8 26.45 26.16 48.85
C TYR A 8 26.60 24.85 48.11
N LEU A 9 25.56 24.03 48.28
CA LEU A 9 25.24 22.89 47.44
C LEU A 9 24.99 23.45 46.04
N MET A 10 26.00 23.41 45.16
CA MET A 10 25.85 23.80 43.76
C MET A 10 25.14 22.65 43.04
N LEU A 11 23.81 22.64 43.15
CA LEU A 11 22.94 21.70 42.46
C LEU A 11 22.85 22.15 40.99
N PHE A 12 23.76 21.65 40.14
CA PHE A 12 23.59 21.76 38.70
C PHE A 12 22.43 20.83 38.31
N VAL A 13 21.23 21.40 38.25
CA VAL A 13 20.04 20.72 37.74
C VAL A 13 20.29 20.48 36.25
N CYS A 14 20.70 19.27 35.90
CA CYS A 14 20.52 18.73 34.56
C CYS A 14 19.01 18.67 34.32
N LEU A 15 18.45 19.75 33.80
CA LEU A 15 17.20 19.72 33.05
C LEU A 15 17.48 18.86 31.81
N PHE A 16 17.39 17.54 31.99
CA PHE A 16 16.91 16.67 30.94
C PHE A 16 15.50 17.15 30.66
N ILE A 17 15.38 18.17 29.83
CA ILE A 17 14.19 18.34 29.01
C ILE A 17 14.24 17.10 28.14
N SER A 18 13.66 16.01 28.65
CA SER A 18 13.08 15.00 27.79
C SER A 18 12.22 15.82 26.84
N ALA A 19 12.71 16.03 25.63
CA ALA A 19 11.82 16.25 24.53
C ALA A 19 10.83 15.10 24.64
N CYS A 20 9.64 15.40 25.18
CA CYS A 20 8.46 14.70 24.74
C CYS A 20 8.53 14.91 23.23
N ASP A 21 9.00 13.89 22.53
CA ASP A 21 8.71 13.75 21.12
C ASP A 21 7.23 14.07 21.02
N PRO A 22 6.83 15.12 20.26
CA PRO A 22 5.41 15.35 20.09
C PRO A 22 4.90 14.03 19.54
N TYR A 23 4.05 13.36 20.31
CA TYR A 23 3.36 12.16 19.89
C TYR A 23 2.69 12.53 18.57
N VAL A 24 3.32 12.15 17.46
CA VAL A 24 2.78 12.34 16.12
C VAL A 24 1.69 11.29 16.02
N ALA A 25 0.50 11.65 16.46
CA ALA A 25 -0.70 10.91 16.16
C ALA A 25 -0.78 10.81 14.62
N GLY A 26 -0.57 9.60 14.08
CA GLY A 26 -0.68 9.33 12.65
C GLY A 26 0.09 8.12 12.12
N ASP A 27 0.90 7.44 12.92
CA ASP A 27 1.82 6.42 12.38
C ASP A 27 1.20 5.04 12.06
N ASP A 28 -0.06 4.77 12.40
CA ASP A 28 -0.71 3.46 12.20
C ASP A 28 -2.01 3.51 11.37
N GLU A 29 -2.34 4.66 10.78
CA GLU A 29 -3.63 4.80 10.11
C GLU A 29 -3.64 4.12 8.73
N ILE A 30 -4.39 3.03 8.62
CA ILE A 30 -4.70 2.35 7.36
C ILE A 30 -5.87 3.08 6.70
N VAL A 31 -5.75 3.43 5.42
CA VAL A 31 -6.84 4.00 4.65
C VAL A 31 -7.92 2.94 4.45
N GLN A 32 -9.09 3.19 5.04
CA GLN A 32 -10.28 2.36 4.94
C GLN A 32 -11.12 2.76 3.72
N HIS A 33 -12.07 1.89 3.35
CA HIS A 33 -13.05 2.14 2.27
C HIS A 33 -12.41 2.42 0.90
N VAL A 34 -11.29 1.76 0.62
CA VAL A 34 -10.70 1.76 -0.72
C VAL A 34 -11.52 0.88 -1.64
N HIS A 35 -11.92 1.41 -2.79
CA HIS A 35 -12.66 0.67 -3.81
C HIS A 35 -11.87 0.63 -5.12
N LEU A 36 -12.21 -0.35 -5.96
CA LEU A 36 -11.63 -0.51 -7.28
C LEU A 36 -12.72 -0.33 -8.33
N ASP A 37 -12.40 0.43 -9.38
CA ASP A 37 -13.25 0.62 -10.54
C ASP A 37 -12.45 0.45 -11.84
N LYS A 38 -13.18 0.38 -12.97
CA LYS A 38 -12.60 0.28 -14.31
C LYS A 38 -11.58 -0.85 -14.47
N LEU A 39 -11.87 -2.02 -13.88
CA LEU A 39 -11.04 -3.20 -14.07
C LEU A 39 -11.09 -3.63 -15.55
N THR A 40 -9.93 -3.64 -16.21
CA THR A 40 -9.77 -4.12 -17.59
C THR A 40 -8.61 -5.09 -17.68
N ALA A 41 -8.68 -6.01 -18.62
CA ALA A 41 -7.61 -6.96 -18.91
C ALA A 41 -7.05 -6.66 -20.30
N SER A 42 -5.73 -6.71 -20.45
CA SER A 42 -5.09 -6.52 -21.74
C SER A 42 -3.89 -7.44 -21.88
N GLN A 43 -3.64 -7.87 -23.11
CA GLN A 43 -2.44 -8.62 -23.43
C GLN A 43 -1.35 -7.66 -23.90
N ILE A 44 -0.20 -7.68 -23.22
CA ILE A 44 0.97 -6.89 -23.63
C ILE A 44 1.92 -7.80 -24.42
N SER A 45 2.21 -7.40 -25.65
CA SER A 45 3.15 -8.13 -26.52
C SER A 45 4.51 -8.29 -25.84
N GLY A 46 5.04 -9.51 -25.86
CA GLY A 46 6.31 -9.85 -25.22
C GLY A 46 6.24 -10.09 -23.71
N MET A 47 5.07 -9.96 -23.08
CA MET A 47 4.86 -10.28 -21.66
C MET A 47 4.05 -11.57 -21.48
N SER A 48 4.40 -12.37 -20.48
CA SER A 48 3.67 -13.59 -20.12
C SER A 48 2.36 -13.24 -19.40
N GLY A 49 1.24 -13.85 -19.78
CA GLY A 49 -0.08 -13.62 -19.17
C GLY A 49 -0.66 -12.21 -19.35
N ASP A 50 -1.91 -12.05 -18.94
CA ASP A 50 -2.66 -10.80 -19.12
C ASP A 50 -2.36 -9.81 -17.96
N LEU A 51 -2.35 -8.53 -18.28
CA LEU A 51 -2.25 -7.44 -17.31
C LEU A 51 -3.65 -6.92 -17.01
N PHE A 52 -4.02 -6.96 -15.73
CA PHE A 52 -5.21 -6.31 -15.23
C PHE A 52 -4.86 -4.89 -14.81
N THR A 53 -5.61 -3.90 -15.27
CA THR A 53 -5.48 -2.50 -14.87
C THR A 53 -6.77 -2.04 -14.22
N PHE A 54 -6.65 -1.13 -13.26
CA PHE A 54 -7.78 -0.63 -12.48
C PHE A 54 -7.51 0.79 -11.99
N ASN A 55 -8.58 1.46 -11.59
CA ASN A 55 -8.52 2.65 -10.78
C ASN A 55 -8.82 2.29 -9.33
N MET A 56 -8.12 2.95 -8.40
CA MET A 56 -8.26 2.79 -6.96
C MET A 56 -8.71 4.10 -6.36
N GLY A 57 -9.94 4.13 -5.83
CA GLY A 57 -10.52 5.30 -5.20
C GLY A 57 -10.51 5.22 -3.68
N ALA A 58 -10.14 6.32 -3.02
CA ALA A 58 -10.10 6.43 -1.57
C ALA A 58 -10.59 7.81 -1.09
N GLU A 59 -11.20 7.85 0.10
CA GLU A 59 -11.63 9.12 0.74
C GLU A 59 -10.43 9.94 1.25
N ARG A 60 -9.27 9.30 1.41
CA ARG A 60 -8.04 9.91 1.87
C ARG A 60 -6.90 9.62 0.91
N SER A 61 -6.03 10.61 0.75
CA SER A 61 -4.84 10.52 -0.10
C SER A 61 -3.91 9.39 0.35
N LEU A 62 -3.65 8.43 -0.53
CA LEU A 62 -2.61 7.42 -0.36
C LEU A 62 -1.23 8.06 -0.51
N ARG A 63 -1.14 9.10 -1.35
CA ARG A 63 0.09 9.87 -1.60
C ARG A 63 0.64 10.53 -0.35
N HIS A 64 -0.23 11.01 0.53
CA HIS A 64 0.17 11.56 1.83
C HIS A 64 1.05 10.57 2.61
N PHE A 65 0.60 9.33 2.76
CA PHE A 65 1.34 8.27 3.45
C PHE A 65 2.61 7.86 2.71
N TYR A 66 2.54 7.76 1.38
CA TYR A 66 3.67 7.37 0.55
C TYR A 66 4.83 8.37 0.62
N VAL A 67 4.53 9.65 0.44
CA VAL A 67 5.51 10.74 0.39
C VAL A 67 6.04 11.07 1.78
N GLN A 68 5.19 11.23 2.79
CA GLN A 68 5.64 11.52 4.16
C GLN A 68 6.48 10.37 4.71
N GLY A 69 6.09 9.13 4.42
CA GLY A 69 6.86 7.95 4.79
C GLY A 69 8.16 7.79 4.02
N ASN A 70 8.41 8.58 2.97
CA ASN A 70 9.55 8.47 2.04
C ASN A 70 9.75 7.01 1.57
N TYR A 71 8.64 6.39 1.15
CA TYR A 71 8.65 5.07 0.55
C TYR A 71 9.09 5.14 -0.91
N LYS A 72 9.55 4.01 -1.47
CA LYS A 72 10.14 3.91 -2.81
C LYS A 72 9.35 3.03 -3.77
N TYR A 73 8.53 2.13 -3.24
CA TYR A 73 7.70 1.25 -4.03
C TYR A 73 6.35 1.02 -3.35
N SER A 74 5.38 0.62 -4.18
CA SER A 74 4.08 0.12 -3.77
C SER A 74 3.89 -1.29 -4.31
N HIS A 75 3.41 -2.19 -3.48
CA HIS A 75 3.04 -3.54 -3.83
C HIS A 75 1.56 -3.73 -3.58
N PHE A 76 0.85 -4.06 -4.63
CA PHE A 76 -0.51 -4.53 -4.57
C PHE A 76 -0.48 -6.06 -4.48
N ARG A 77 -0.93 -6.61 -3.36
CA ARG A 77 -0.87 -8.05 -3.07
C ARG A 77 -2.24 -8.56 -2.70
N CYS A 78 -2.65 -9.68 -3.28
CA CYS A 78 -3.91 -10.32 -2.93
C CYS A 78 -3.72 -11.72 -2.37
N THR A 79 -4.80 -12.29 -1.84
CA THR A 79 -4.92 -13.71 -1.58
C THR A 79 -4.53 -14.51 -2.83
N PRO A 80 -3.67 -15.53 -2.71
CA PRO A 80 -3.30 -16.38 -3.83
C PRO A 80 -4.50 -17.07 -4.50
N ILE A 81 -4.37 -17.38 -5.78
CA ILE A 81 -5.33 -18.19 -6.54
C ILE A 81 -4.70 -19.56 -6.74
N GLN A 82 -5.11 -20.53 -5.92
CA GLN A 82 -4.44 -21.84 -5.85
C GLN A 82 -2.92 -21.65 -5.60
N ASP A 83 -2.08 -22.18 -6.50
CA ASP A 83 -0.62 -22.09 -6.41
C ASP A 83 -0.05 -20.80 -7.05
N TYR A 84 -0.90 -19.89 -7.52
CA TYR A 84 -0.48 -18.65 -8.18
C TYR A 84 -0.56 -17.43 -7.25
N VAL A 85 0.43 -16.57 -7.35
CA VAL A 85 0.51 -15.30 -6.63
C VAL A 85 -0.12 -14.17 -7.45
N VAL A 86 -0.84 -13.27 -6.77
CA VAL A 86 -1.41 -12.05 -7.36
C VAL A 86 -0.53 -10.87 -6.98
N ILE A 87 0.15 -10.30 -7.97
CA ILE A 87 1.18 -9.27 -7.76
C ILE A 87 0.92 -8.09 -8.66
N GLY A 88 0.99 -6.91 -8.07
CA GLY A 88 0.78 -5.66 -8.78
C GLY A 88 1.43 -4.48 -8.10
N SER A 89 1.11 -3.30 -8.62
CA SER A 89 1.52 -2.01 -8.09
C SER A 89 0.42 -0.97 -8.28
N VAL A 90 0.52 0.12 -7.52
CA VAL A 90 -0.35 1.29 -7.63
C VAL A 90 0.52 2.53 -7.79
N SER A 91 0.27 3.33 -8.81
CA SER A 91 0.93 4.62 -9.07
C SER A 91 0.37 5.68 -8.12
N ILE A 92 0.81 5.63 -6.87
CA ILE A 92 0.34 6.51 -5.78
C ILE A 92 0.83 7.97 -5.97
N ASP A 93 1.96 8.16 -6.63
CA ASP A 93 2.55 9.46 -6.89
C ASP A 93 1.81 10.29 -7.95
N GLU A 94 1.07 9.61 -8.84
CA GLU A 94 0.22 10.18 -9.89
C GLU A 94 -1.25 10.37 -9.45
N GLU A 95 -1.51 10.31 -8.14
CA GLU A 95 -2.84 10.49 -7.57
C GLU A 95 -3.47 11.84 -7.97
N HIS A 96 -4.74 11.80 -8.38
CA HIS A 96 -5.54 12.99 -8.67
C HIS A 96 -6.88 12.93 -7.95
N VAL A 97 -7.60 14.05 -7.90
CA VAL A 97 -8.91 14.13 -7.24
C VAL A 97 -10.01 14.15 -8.29
N GLU A 98 -10.96 13.24 -8.18
CA GLU A 98 -12.15 13.16 -9.01
C GLU A 98 -13.39 13.04 -8.11
N HIS A 99 -14.39 13.91 -8.27
CA HIS A 99 -15.64 13.88 -7.48
C HIS A 99 -15.45 13.80 -5.94
N GLY A 100 -14.38 14.40 -5.41
CA GLY A 100 -14.07 14.37 -3.97
C GLY A 100 -13.34 13.11 -3.48
N MET A 101 -13.00 12.19 -4.38
CA MET A 101 -12.20 10.99 -4.09
C MET A 101 -10.79 11.13 -4.65
N TYR A 102 -9.81 10.58 -3.94
CA TYR A 102 -8.44 10.44 -4.40
C TYR A 102 -8.32 9.17 -5.25
N ILE A 103 -7.94 9.32 -6.52
CA ILE A 103 -7.87 8.26 -7.50
C ILE A 103 -6.41 7.98 -7.85
N SER A 104 -5.99 6.73 -7.68
CA SER A 104 -4.68 6.22 -8.13
C SER A 104 -4.88 5.10 -9.13
N SER A 105 -4.07 5.07 -10.19
CA SER A 105 -4.09 3.96 -11.16
C SER A 105 -3.28 2.79 -10.63
N GLY A 106 -3.70 1.56 -10.91
CA GLY A 106 -2.96 0.37 -10.53
C GLY A 106 -3.07 -0.75 -11.56
N SER A 107 -2.23 -1.76 -11.38
CA SER A 107 -2.25 -2.95 -12.21
C SER A 107 -1.77 -4.18 -11.46
N PHE A 108 -2.21 -5.36 -11.88
CA PHE A 108 -1.75 -6.64 -11.34
C PHE A 108 -1.71 -7.74 -12.39
N LYS A 109 -0.95 -8.79 -12.08
CA LYS A 109 -0.89 -10.05 -12.81
C LYS A 109 -1.04 -11.23 -11.84
N VAL A 110 -1.42 -12.37 -12.38
CA VAL A 110 -1.49 -13.65 -11.65
C VAL A 110 -0.38 -14.55 -12.19
N CYS A 111 0.62 -14.86 -11.37
CA CYS A 111 1.86 -15.49 -11.81
C CYS A 111 2.26 -16.67 -10.92
N GLU A 112 3.13 -17.54 -11.42
CA GLU A 112 3.65 -18.68 -10.64
C GLU A 112 4.47 -18.20 -9.42
N ASP A 113 5.17 -17.08 -9.55
CA ASP A 113 5.97 -16.48 -8.48
C ASP A 113 6.17 -14.96 -8.68
N GLU A 114 6.92 -14.33 -7.75
CA GLU A 114 7.25 -12.90 -7.77
C GLU A 114 8.20 -12.48 -8.90
N SER A 115 8.81 -13.42 -9.64
CA SER A 115 9.65 -13.09 -10.80
C SER A 115 8.83 -12.69 -12.02
N MET A 116 7.53 -13.01 -12.04
CA MET A 116 6.59 -12.68 -13.12
C MET A 116 7.00 -13.23 -14.51
N ASN A 117 7.81 -14.30 -14.53
CA ASN A 117 8.25 -14.95 -15.78
C ASN A 117 7.12 -15.73 -16.46
N THR A 118 6.29 -16.42 -15.65
CA THR A 118 5.15 -17.19 -16.12
C THR A 118 3.89 -16.68 -15.43
N CYS A 119 2.96 -16.14 -16.22
CA CYS A 119 1.70 -15.63 -15.72
C CYS A 119 0.52 -16.15 -16.51
N LEU A 120 -0.62 -16.21 -15.84
CA LEU A 120 -1.87 -16.70 -16.40
C LEU A 120 -2.54 -15.66 -17.29
N ARG A 121 -3.24 -16.15 -18.31
CA ARG A 121 -4.21 -15.36 -19.07
C ARG A 121 -5.52 -15.26 -18.31
N LYS A 122 -6.32 -14.24 -18.62
CA LYS A 122 -7.64 -14.01 -18.04
C LYS A 122 -8.49 -15.28 -18.05
N THR A 123 -8.59 -15.95 -19.20
CA THR A 123 -9.41 -17.17 -19.34
C THR A 123 -8.97 -18.32 -18.43
N GLN A 124 -7.67 -18.41 -18.11
CA GLN A 124 -7.17 -19.39 -17.15
C GLN A 124 -7.54 -18.99 -15.73
N ILE A 125 -7.38 -17.70 -15.39
CA ILE A 125 -7.74 -17.15 -14.09
C ILE A 125 -9.23 -17.36 -13.80
N GLU A 126 -10.10 -17.08 -14.77
CA GLU A 126 -11.56 -17.28 -14.67
C GLU A 126 -11.94 -18.71 -14.31
N GLY A 127 -11.19 -19.70 -14.82
CA GLY A 127 -11.40 -21.12 -14.51
C GLY A 127 -10.87 -21.56 -13.13
N LEU A 128 -9.95 -20.80 -12.53
CA LEU A 128 -9.33 -21.12 -11.24
C LEU A 128 -9.94 -20.34 -10.06
N LEU A 129 -10.65 -19.24 -10.33
CA LEU A 129 -11.29 -18.41 -9.31
C LEU A 129 -12.49 -19.11 -8.66
N THR A 130 -12.36 -19.40 -7.37
CA THR A 130 -13.45 -19.91 -6.52
C THR A 130 -14.17 -18.78 -5.77
N ASP A 131 -13.45 -17.73 -5.39
CA ASP A 131 -13.92 -16.68 -4.50
C ASP A 131 -13.41 -15.29 -4.93
N ASN A 132 -13.86 -14.26 -4.22
CA ASN A 132 -13.33 -12.90 -4.35
C ASN A 132 -11.86 -12.85 -3.87
N LEU A 133 -11.07 -11.95 -4.45
CA LEU A 133 -9.72 -11.69 -3.98
C LEU A 133 -9.74 -10.62 -2.90
N SER A 134 -9.06 -10.89 -1.78
CA SER A 134 -8.80 -9.89 -0.75
C SER A 134 -7.39 -9.36 -0.93
N CYS A 135 -7.27 -8.05 -1.14
CA CYS A 135 -6.03 -7.38 -1.49
C CYS A 135 -5.65 -6.33 -0.45
N ARG A 136 -4.36 -6.01 -0.43
CA ARG A 136 -3.75 -4.97 0.39
C ARG A 136 -2.71 -4.22 -0.40
N LEU A 137 -2.58 -2.94 -0.07
CA LEU A 137 -1.55 -2.06 -0.60
C LEU A 137 -0.45 -1.88 0.44
N VAL A 138 0.75 -2.33 0.09
CA VAL A 138 1.93 -2.31 0.95
C VAL A 138 2.95 -1.37 0.34
N VAL A 139 3.46 -0.42 1.12
CA VAL A 139 4.55 0.45 0.72
C VAL A 139 5.83 0.05 1.43
N GLY A 140 6.98 0.28 0.79
CA GLY A 140 8.28 -0.04 1.39
C GLY A 140 9.41 0.73 0.76
N GLY A 141 10.62 0.50 1.26
CA GLY A 141 11.84 1.12 0.75
C GLY A 141 13.07 0.31 1.12
N LEU A 142 14.20 0.60 0.47
CA LEU A 142 15.43 -0.20 0.58
C LEU A 142 15.91 -0.42 2.03
N PHE A 143 15.70 0.57 2.90
CA PHE A 143 16.05 0.52 4.33
C PHE A 143 14.87 0.81 5.25
N LYS A 144 13.64 0.71 4.75
CA LYS A 144 12.42 0.98 5.50
C LYS A 144 11.59 -0.29 5.59
N LYS A 145 11.09 -0.60 6.79
CA LYS A 145 10.12 -1.67 6.98
C LYS A 145 8.90 -1.40 6.09
N SER A 146 8.37 -2.46 5.50
CA SER A 146 7.14 -2.38 4.74
C SER A 146 5.97 -2.02 5.67
N LYS A 147 5.03 -1.21 5.17
CA LYS A 147 3.84 -0.78 5.88
C LYS A 147 2.61 -1.02 5.01
N VAL A 148 1.56 -1.57 5.61
CA VAL A 148 0.24 -1.64 4.96
C VAL A 148 -0.41 -0.27 5.07
N ILE A 149 -0.81 0.31 3.94
CA ILE A 149 -1.47 1.63 3.89
C ILE A 149 -2.93 1.57 3.46
N ALA A 150 -3.34 0.47 2.83
CA ALA A 150 -4.74 0.14 2.60
C ALA A 150 -4.88 -1.39 2.66
N ASP A 151 -5.99 -1.85 3.21
CA ASP A 151 -6.28 -3.28 3.41
C ASP A 151 -7.74 -3.58 3.09
N SER A 152 -8.11 -4.85 3.06
CA SER A 152 -9.47 -5.32 2.78
C SER A 152 -10.02 -4.81 1.46
N ILE A 153 -9.15 -4.62 0.46
CA ILE A 153 -9.51 -4.20 -0.89
C ILE A 153 -10.06 -5.42 -1.62
N VAL A 154 -11.35 -5.44 -1.93
CA VAL A 154 -11.98 -6.61 -2.56
C VAL A 154 -12.01 -6.45 -4.08
N ILE A 155 -11.45 -7.44 -4.78
CA ILE A 155 -11.73 -7.65 -6.21
C ILE A 155 -12.76 -8.76 -6.29
N THR A 156 -13.96 -8.45 -6.78
CA THR A 156 -14.99 -9.46 -6.90
C THR A 156 -14.69 -10.41 -8.05
N ARG A 157 -15.05 -11.68 -7.91
CA ARG A 157 -14.96 -12.66 -9.00
C ARG A 157 -15.66 -12.16 -10.25
N ASP A 158 -16.84 -11.58 -10.08
CA ASP A 158 -17.64 -11.03 -11.18
C ASP A 158 -16.94 -9.86 -11.88
N SER A 159 -16.25 -8.98 -11.15
CA SER A 159 -15.48 -7.89 -11.78
C SER A 159 -14.37 -8.43 -12.69
N ILE A 160 -13.72 -9.55 -12.33
CA ILE A 160 -12.71 -10.19 -13.18
C ILE A 160 -13.38 -10.78 -14.42
N LEU A 161 -14.48 -11.52 -14.25
CA LEU A 161 -15.23 -12.13 -15.36
C LEU A 161 -15.73 -11.07 -16.36
N GLU A 162 -16.29 -9.98 -15.85
CA GLU A 162 -16.87 -8.89 -16.63
C GLU A 162 -15.84 -7.89 -17.17
N SER A 163 -14.60 -7.92 -16.68
CA SER A 163 -13.56 -7.01 -17.15
C SER A 163 -13.38 -7.10 -18.67
N LYS A 164 -13.36 -5.94 -19.32
CA LYS A 164 -13.21 -5.88 -20.77
C LYS A 164 -11.80 -6.33 -21.16
N ASN A 165 -11.71 -7.20 -22.16
CA ASN A 165 -10.46 -7.49 -22.85
C ASN A 165 -10.21 -6.38 -23.87
N LEU A 166 -9.12 -5.64 -23.69
CA LEU A 166 -8.67 -4.56 -24.55
C LEU A 166 -7.55 -5.01 -25.50
#